data_AF-A0A8D5ZJN5-F1
#
_entry.id   AF-A0A8D5ZJN5-F1
#
_cell.length_a   1.000
_cell.length_b   1.000
_cell.length_c   1.000
_cell.angle_alpha   90.00
_cell.angle_beta   90.00
_cell.angle_gamma   90.00
#
_symmetry.space_group_name_H-M   'P 1'
#
loop_
_entity.id
_entity.type
_entity.pdbx_description
1 polymer ?
#
loop_
_entity_poly.entity_id
_entity_poly.type
_entity_poly.pdbx_seq_one_letter_code
_entity_poly.pdbx_strand_id
1 'polypeptide(L)'
;MKERIVNMDINSAYVELKRILLASGYTIKSEDYPKTISAERDTMKIMFYLYPQDSRTRIVATPLIYNPIYPGLALVVLNIFIIAMYFFMKNFRETYIGLFGITETYDPFKDILPLVLDVVYMFIALSVALISYEIYTYIKRDSLAEEVLKILP
;
A
#
# COMPACT_ATOMS: atom_id res chain seq x y z
N MET A 1 -0.19 4.82 -12.75
CA MET A 1 -1.10 5.51 -13.70
C MET A 1 -0.92 4.82 -15.05
N LYS A 2 -2.01 4.37 -15.66
CA LYS A 2 -1.98 3.68 -16.95
C LYS A 2 -2.92 4.40 -17.91
N GLU A 3 -2.56 4.44 -19.18
CA GLU A 3 -3.34 5.12 -20.19
C GLU A 3 -3.41 4.33 -21.49
N ARG A 4 -4.49 4.57 -22.24
CA ARG A 4 -4.66 4.05 -23.59
C ARG A 4 -5.38 5.07 -24.45
N ILE A 5 -4.97 5.17 -25.70
CA ILE A 5 -5.68 5.95 -26.72
C ILE A 5 -6.52 4.97 -27.54
N VAL A 6 -7.82 5.19 -27.59
CA VAL A 6 -8.78 4.40 -28.37
C VAL A 6 -9.25 5.20 -29.57
N ASN A 7 -9.42 4.53 -30.72
CA ASN A 7 -9.92 5.15 -31.95
C ASN A 7 -11.46 5.23 -31.93
N MET A 8 -12.00 5.93 -30.93
CA MET A 8 -13.43 6.12 -30.73
C MET A 8 -13.70 7.54 -30.25
N ASP A 9 -14.87 8.07 -30.59
CA ASP A 9 -15.37 9.30 -29.97
C ASP A 9 -15.62 9.07 -28.47
N ILE A 10 -15.65 10.15 -27.70
CA ILE A 10 -15.73 10.09 -26.24
C ILE A 10 -16.99 9.38 -25.73
N ASN A 11 -18.12 9.48 -26.44
CA ASN A 11 -19.36 8.84 -26.03
C ASN A 11 -19.29 7.33 -26.28
N SER A 12 -18.82 6.92 -27.46
CA SER A 12 -18.62 5.50 -27.78
C SER A 12 -17.58 4.85 -26.86
N ALA A 13 -16.46 5.55 -26.61
CA ALA A 13 -15.43 5.10 -25.68
C ALA A 13 -15.97 4.93 -24.25
N TYR A 14 -16.85 5.84 -23.79
CA TYR A 14 -17.50 5.73 -22.49
C TYR A 14 -18.41 4.50 -22.41
N VAL A 15 -19.29 4.30 -23.39
CA VAL A 15 -20.23 3.17 -23.40
C VAL A 15 -19.48 1.84 -23.44
N GLU A 16 -18.43 1.78 -24.25
CA GLU A 16 -17.59 0.57 -24.38
C GLU A 16 -16.80 0.29 -23.10
N LEU A 17 -16.21 1.31 -22.49
CA LEU A 17 -15.54 1.18 -21.19
C LEU A 17 -16.52 0.68 -20.11
N LYS A 18 -17.72 1.24 -20.04
CA LYS A 18 -18.76 0.81 -19.10
C LYS A 18 -19.15 -0.67 -19.32
N ARG A 19 -19.29 -1.09 -20.57
CA ARG A 19 -19.58 -2.48 -20.95
C ARG A 19 -18.48 -3.43 -20.48
N ILE A 20 -17.21 -3.09 -20.73
CA ILE A 20 -16.05 -3.88 -20.31
C ILE A 20 -15.96 -3.96 -18.78
N LEU A 21 -16.13 -2.84 -18.08
CA LEU A 21 -16.09 -2.82 -16.61
C LEU A 21 -17.12 -3.76 -15.99
N LEU A 22 -18.36 -3.71 -16.46
CA LEU A 22 -19.42 -4.61 -15.98
C LEU A 22 -19.12 -6.07 -16.33
N ALA A 23 -18.63 -6.35 -17.54
CA ALA A 23 -18.26 -7.69 -17.97
C ALA A 23 -17.08 -8.28 -17.17
N SER A 24 -16.12 -7.45 -16.78
CA SER A 24 -14.97 -7.81 -15.95
C SER A 24 -15.29 -7.88 -14.45
N GLY A 25 -16.58 -7.78 -14.06
CA GLY A 25 -17.03 -7.93 -12.68
C GLY A 25 -16.80 -6.71 -11.78
N TYR A 26 -16.63 -5.53 -12.35
CA TYR A 26 -16.56 -4.29 -11.57
C TYR A 26 -17.95 -3.80 -11.19
N THR A 27 -18.07 -3.24 -9.99
CA THR A 27 -19.23 -2.47 -9.55
C THR A 27 -18.98 -0.98 -9.79
N ILE A 28 -19.86 -0.32 -10.54
CA ILE A 28 -19.76 1.12 -10.76
C ILE A 28 -20.26 1.86 -9.52
N LYS A 29 -19.44 2.78 -8.98
CA LYS A 29 -19.73 3.55 -7.76
C LYS A 29 -20.20 4.97 -8.05
N SER A 30 -19.62 5.61 -9.06
CA SER A 30 -20.01 6.96 -9.50
C SER A 30 -19.65 7.17 -10.96
N GLU A 31 -20.42 7.99 -11.66
CA GLU A 31 -20.22 8.30 -13.07
C GLU A 31 -20.44 9.80 -13.28
N ASP A 32 -19.59 10.42 -14.11
CA ASP A 32 -19.83 11.75 -14.69
C ASP A 32 -19.75 11.59 -16.21
N TYR A 33 -20.90 11.49 -16.86
CA TYR A 33 -20.98 11.20 -18.28
C TYR A 33 -20.48 12.40 -19.13
N PRO A 34 -19.67 12.18 -20.20
CA PRO A 34 -18.92 10.97 -20.56
C PRO A 34 -17.47 11.00 -20.03
N LYS A 35 -17.17 11.91 -19.09
CA LYS A 35 -15.81 12.28 -18.68
C LYS A 35 -15.18 11.29 -17.71
N THR A 36 -15.94 10.71 -16.79
CA THR A 36 -15.37 9.82 -15.76
C THR A 36 -16.27 8.65 -15.37
N ILE A 37 -15.64 7.53 -15.02
CA ILE A 37 -16.27 6.36 -14.41
C ILE A 37 -15.44 5.90 -13.22
N SER A 38 -16.05 5.79 -12.04
CA SER A 38 -15.44 5.21 -10.84
C SER A 38 -15.98 3.79 -10.64
N ALA A 39 -15.09 2.82 -10.62
CA ALA A 39 -15.42 1.41 -10.55
C ALA A 39 -14.65 0.71 -9.44
N GLU A 40 -15.25 -0.32 -8.84
CA GLU A 40 -14.68 -1.07 -7.72
C GLU A 40 -14.74 -2.58 -7.97
N ARG A 41 -13.63 -3.29 -7.72
CA ARG A 41 -13.55 -4.75 -7.73
C ARG A 41 -12.61 -5.21 -6.61
N ASP A 42 -12.97 -6.24 -5.86
CA ASP A 42 -12.16 -6.78 -4.76
C ASP A 42 -11.65 -5.70 -3.78
N THR A 43 -12.52 -4.75 -3.37
CA THR A 43 -12.19 -3.57 -2.52
C THR A 43 -11.27 -2.53 -3.16
N MET A 44 -10.81 -2.74 -4.40
CA MET A 44 -9.96 -1.81 -5.13
C MET A 44 -10.79 -0.86 -5.99
N LYS A 45 -10.64 0.45 -5.73
CA LYS A 45 -11.30 1.51 -6.49
C LYS A 45 -10.39 2.07 -7.57
N ILE A 46 -10.89 2.12 -8.80
CA ILE A 46 -10.20 2.67 -9.96
C ILE A 46 -11.10 3.72 -10.59
N MET A 47 -10.55 4.91 -10.84
CA MET A 47 -11.23 5.96 -11.58
C MET A 47 -10.67 6.01 -13.00
N PHE A 48 -11.55 6.02 -13.98
CA PHE A 48 -11.21 6.17 -15.38
C PHE A 48 -11.62 7.56 -15.84
N TYR A 49 -10.68 8.30 -16.42
CA TYR A 49 -10.89 9.61 -17.00
C TYR A 49 -10.81 9.51 -18.51
N LEU A 50 -11.75 10.11 -19.21
CA LEU A 50 -11.83 10.13 -20.67
C LEU A 50 -11.57 11.55 -21.16
N TYR A 51 -10.53 11.70 -21.98
CA TYR A 51 -10.15 12.96 -22.60
C TYR A 51 -10.30 12.86 -24.12
N PRO A 52 -11.07 13.76 -24.75
CA PRO A 52 -11.14 13.80 -26.20
C PRO A 52 -9.80 14.29 -26.77
N GLN A 53 -9.32 13.64 -27.82
CA GLN A 53 -8.11 13.98 -28.55
C GLN A 53 -8.38 13.83 -30.05
N ASP A 54 -8.86 14.92 -30.66
CA ASP A 54 -9.34 14.97 -32.05
C ASP A 54 -10.47 13.94 -32.32
N SER A 55 -10.21 12.93 -33.14
CA SER A 55 -11.12 11.81 -33.45
C SER A 55 -10.92 10.59 -32.56
N ARG A 56 -10.05 10.70 -31.54
CA ARG A 56 -9.70 9.63 -30.61
C ARG A 56 -10.03 10.03 -29.18
N THR A 57 -10.04 9.05 -28.29
CA THR A 57 -10.24 9.29 -26.86
C THR A 57 -9.07 8.70 -26.09
N ARG A 58 -8.44 9.50 -25.23
CA ARG A 58 -7.44 9.04 -24.27
C ARG A 58 -8.16 8.66 -22.98
N ILE A 59 -8.05 7.39 -22.59
CA ILE A 59 -8.59 6.86 -21.35
C ILE A 59 -7.43 6.70 -20.37
N VAL A 60 -7.54 7.36 -19.23
CA VAL A 60 -6.55 7.33 -18.14
C VAL A 60 -7.16 6.60 -16.96
N ALA A 61 -6.56 5.48 -16.57
CA ALA A 61 -6.89 4.77 -15.36
C ALA A 61 -6.02 5.28 -14.20
N THR A 62 -6.69 5.93 -13.26
CA THR A 62 -6.11 6.43 -12.01
C THR A 62 -6.64 5.58 -10.87
N PRO A 63 -5.79 4.75 -10.25
CA PRO A 63 -6.20 4.07 -9.03
C PRO A 63 -6.48 5.09 -7.93
N LEU A 64 -7.66 5.00 -7.30
CA LEU A 64 -7.99 5.86 -6.18
C LEU A 64 -7.27 5.34 -4.94
N ILE A 65 -6.44 6.19 -4.34
CA ILE A 65 -5.78 5.85 -3.08
C ILE A 65 -6.83 6.05 -1.97
N TYR A 66 -7.38 4.97 -1.44
CA TYR A 66 -8.00 5.04 -0.12
C TYR A 66 -6.86 4.99 0.90
N ASN A 67 -6.21 6.14 1.15
CA ASN A 67 -5.24 6.27 2.24
C ASN A 67 -5.89 7.10 3.34
N PRO A 68 -6.47 6.49 4.39
CA PRO A 68 -6.76 7.25 5.58
C PRO A 68 -5.50 7.50 6.42
N ILE A 69 -4.42 6.73 6.28
CA ILE A 69 -3.27 6.83 7.19
C ILE A 69 -2.00 6.54 6.38
N TYR A 70 -0.88 7.19 6.72
CA TYR A 70 0.49 6.81 6.35
C TYR A 70 1.03 5.81 7.40
N PRO A 71 0.53 4.56 7.52
CA PRO A 71 1.03 3.63 8.54
C PRO A 71 2.49 3.30 8.27
N GLY A 72 2.93 3.26 7.00
CA GLY A 72 4.33 2.95 6.65
C GLY A 72 5.36 3.86 7.31
N LEU A 73 5.21 5.19 7.22
CA LEU A 73 6.16 6.13 7.82
C LEU A 73 6.13 6.10 9.35
N ALA A 74 4.93 6.06 9.95
CA ALA A 74 4.78 6.00 11.40
C ALA A 74 5.34 4.69 11.99
N LEU A 75 5.13 3.56 11.30
CA LEU A 75 5.69 2.26 11.67
C LEU A 75 7.20 2.25 11.53
N VAL A 76 7.76 2.82 10.46
CA VAL A 76 9.22 2.90 10.30
C VAL A 76 9.85 3.70 11.44
N VAL A 77 9.28 4.86 11.79
CA VAL A 77 9.76 5.68 12.92
C VAL A 77 9.63 4.92 14.25
N LEU A 78 8.53 4.21 14.46
CA LEU A 78 8.33 3.38 15.66
C LEU A 78 9.34 2.24 15.76
N ASN A 79 9.64 1.55 14.66
CA ASN A 79 10.67 0.50 14.64
C ASN A 79 12.05 1.06 14.97
N ILE A 80 12.42 2.19 14.38
CA ILE A 80 13.71 2.86 14.66
C ILE A 80 13.81 3.18 16.16
N PHE A 81 12.75 3.72 16.75
CA PHE A 81 12.69 4.04 18.17
C PHE A 81 12.84 2.79 19.05
N ILE A 82 12.11 1.70 18.75
CA ILE A 82 12.18 0.44 19.49
C ILE A 82 13.58 -0.18 19.41
N ILE A 83 14.18 -0.19 18.22
CA ILE A 83 15.55 -0.70 18.02
C ILE A 83 16.56 0.15 18.80
N ALA A 84 16.45 1.48 18.74
CA ALA A 84 17.32 2.38 19.49
C ALA A 84 17.20 2.14 21.01
N MET A 85 15.98 1.92 21.51
CA MET A 85 15.73 1.62 22.91
C MET A 85 16.35 0.29 23.34
N TYR A 86 16.28 -0.75 22.49
CA TYR A 86 16.96 -2.02 22.75
C TYR A 86 18.49 -1.85 22.87
N PHE A 87 19.11 -1.14 21.92
CA PHE A 87 20.56 -0.87 21.98
C PHE A 87 20.95 -0.02 23.19
N PHE A 88 20.12 0.97 23.55
CA PHE A 88 20.31 1.76 24.76
C PHE A 88 20.29 0.88 26.02
N MET A 89 19.29 0.00 26.16
CA MET A 89 19.20 -0.92 27.30
C MET A 89 20.38 -1.90 27.36
N LYS A 90 20.81 -2.43 26.21
CA LYS A 90 21.98 -3.32 26.12
C LYS A 90 23.25 -2.60 26.60
N ASN A 91 23.52 -1.39 26.09
CA ASN A 91 24.69 -0.61 26.48
C ASN A 91 24.64 -0.19 27.96
N PHE A 92 23.45 0.13 28.47
CA PHE A 92 23.24 0.45 29.89
C PHE A 92 23.55 -0.76 30.78
N ARG A 93 23.10 -1.96 30.41
CA ARG A 93 23.42 -3.22 31.10
C ARG A 93 24.93 -3.47 31.16
N GLU A 94 25.62 -3.36 30.03
CA GLU A 94 27.08 -3.55 29.95
C GLU A 94 27.84 -2.57 30.85
N THR A 95 27.42 -1.30 30.82
CA THR A 95 27.98 -0.24 31.68
C THR A 95 27.71 -0.52 33.16
N TYR A 96 26.50 -0.96 33.51
CA TYR A 96 26.11 -1.28 34.88
C TYR A 96 26.90 -2.48 35.44
N ILE A 97 27.04 -3.55 34.66
CA ILE A 97 27.86 -4.71 35.02
C ILE A 97 29.33 -4.28 35.23
N GLY A 98 29.87 -3.46 34.33
CA GLY A 98 31.26 -2.98 34.41
C GLY A 98 31.54 -2.05 35.60
N LEU A 99 30.60 -1.16 35.96
CA LEU A 99 30.74 -0.21 37.07
C LEU A 99 30.57 -0.86 38.45
N PHE A 100 29.66 -1.81 38.58
CA PHE A 100 29.27 -2.39 39.87
C PHE A 100 29.84 -3.79 40.11
N GLY A 101 30.57 -4.36 39.14
CA GLY A 101 31.19 -5.69 39.26
C GLY A 101 30.17 -6.81 39.48
N ILE A 102 28.95 -6.62 38.98
CA ILE A 102 27.83 -7.54 39.19
C ILE A 102 28.09 -8.82 38.40
N THR A 103 28.10 -9.96 39.08
CA THR A 103 28.22 -11.28 38.43
C THR A 103 26.91 -11.67 37.76
N GLU A 104 26.94 -12.56 36.75
CA GLU A 104 25.76 -13.01 36.00
C GLU A 104 24.59 -13.53 36.87
N THR A 105 24.88 -13.88 38.13
CA THR A 105 23.93 -14.31 39.15
C THR A 105 22.98 -13.21 39.64
N TYR A 106 23.36 -11.93 39.52
CA TYR A 106 22.61 -10.77 40.02
C TYR A 106 22.28 -9.75 38.92
N ASP A 107 22.25 -10.19 37.66
CA ASP A 107 21.93 -9.31 36.53
C ASP A 107 20.40 -9.09 36.41
N PRO A 108 19.89 -7.90 36.77
CA PRO A 108 18.45 -7.63 36.72
C PRO A 108 17.91 -7.54 35.29
N PHE A 109 18.77 -7.50 34.27
CA PHE A 109 18.38 -7.40 32.86
C PHE A 109 18.34 -8.76 32.16
N LYS A 110 18.77 -9.84 32.83
CA LYS A 110 18.90 -11.18 32.22
C LYS A 110 17.59 -11.69 31.62
N ASP A 111 16.46 -11.42 32.28
CA ASP A 111 15.13 -11.85 31.82
C ASP A 111 14.41 -10.75 31.02
N ILE A 112 14.77 -9.47 31.21
CA ILE A 112 14.12 -8.33 30.56
C ILE A 112 14.63 -8.14 29.13
N LEU A 113 15.94 -8.25 28.91
CA LEU A 113 16.54 -7.97 27.60
C LEU A 113 16.08 -8.94 26.50
N PRO A 114 15.95 -10.26 26.75
CA PRO A 114 15.35 -11.18 25.79
C PRO A 114 13.88 -10.87 25.49
N LEU A 115 13.08 -10.52 26.52
CA LEU A 115 11.69 -10.14 26.33
C LEU A 115 11.54 -8.90 25.44
N VAL A 116 12.39 -7.89 25.64
CA VAL A 116 12.42 -6.69 24.79
C VAL A 116 12.82 -7.06 23.36
N LEU A 117 13.75 -7.99 23.18
CA LEU A 117 14.17 -8.47 21.86
C LEU A 117 13.04 -9.19 21.11
N ASP A 118 12.25 -10.02 21.79
CA ASP A 118 11.08 -10.68 21.21
C ASP A 118 10.03 -9.67 20.74
N VAL A 119 9.80 -8.62 21.54
CA VAL A 119 8.91 -7.51 21.16
C VAL A 119 9.44 -6.80 19.92
N VAL A 120 10.75 -6.50 19.86
CA VAL A 120 11.39 -5.89 18.68
C VAL A 120 11.16 -6.75 17.43
N TYR A 121 11.38 -8.06 17.50
CA TYR A 121 11.16 -8.96 16.37
C TYR A 121 9.71 -9.01 15.91
N MET A 122 8.75 -9.03 16.85
CA MET A 122 7.33 -8.98 16.54
C MET A 122 6.96 -7.69 15.76
N PHE A 123 7.48 -6.54 16.18
CA PHE A 123 7.22 -5.25 15.50
C PHE A 123 7.82 -5.21 14.10
N ILE A 124 9.04 -5.74 13.92
CA ILE A 124 9.67 -5.86 12.60
C ILE A 124 8.83 -6.76 11.70
N ALA A 125 8.42 -7.94 12.18
CA ALA A 125 7.61 -8.88 11.41
C ALA A 125 6.27 -8.29 10.98
N LEU A 126 5.57 -7.60 11.89
CA LEU A 126 4.33 -6.90 11.60
C LEU A 126 4.52 -5.83 10.52
N SER A 127 5.63 -5.08 10.60
CA SER A 127 5.94 -4.02 9.64
C SER A 127 6.23 -4.57 8.25
N VAL A 128 6.97 -5.68 8.17
CA VAL A 128 7.22 -6.39 6.91
C VAL A 128 5.91 -6.92 6.31
N ALA A 129 5.01 -7.48 7.13
CA ALA A 129 3.72 -7.97 6.66
C ALA A 129 2.85 -6.84 6.08
N LEU A 130 2.81 -5.70 6.74
CA LEU A 130 2.06 -4.52 6.28
C LEU A 130 2.63 -3.94 4.99
N ILE A 131 3.95 -3.74 4.90
CA ILE A 131 4.61 -3.28 3.68
C ILE A 131 4.38 -4.27 2.53
N SER A 132 4.47 -5.57 2.80
CA SER A 132 4.22 -6.61 1.79
C SER A 132 2.78 -6.56 1.28
N TYR A 133 1.81 -6.33 2.17
CA TYR A 133 0.40 -6.15 1.82
C TYR A 133 0.17 -4.87 0.99
N GLU A 134 0.81 -3.76 1.34
CA GLU A 134 0.76 -2.52 0.55
C GLU A 134 1.34 -2.73 -0.86
N ILE A 135 2.49 -3.40 -0.99
CA ILE A 135 3.08 -3.73 -2.29
C ILE A 135 2.16 -4.66 -3.08
N TYR A 136 1.62 -5.70 -2.45
CA TYR A 136 0.69 -6.63 -3.10
C TYR A 136 -0.55 -5.92 -3.64
N THR A 137 -1.17 -5.07 -2.82
CA THR A 137 -2.35 -4.29 -3.22
C THR A 137 -2.03 -3.30 -4.34
N TYR A 138 -0.87 -2.65 -4.29
CA TYR A 138 -0.39 -1.78 -5.37
C TYR A 138 -0.23 -2.54 -6.70
N ILE A 139 0.45 -3.70 -6.69
CA ILE A 139 0.70 -4.51 -7.90
C ILE A 139 -0.61 -5.06 -8.46
N LYS A 140 -1.44 -5.67 -7.62
CA LYS A 140 -2.73 -6.25 -8.05
C LYS A 140 -3.62 -5.18 -8.68
N ARG A 141 -3.65 -3.98 -8.11
CA ARG A 141 -4.43 -2.84 -8.62
C ARG A 141 -3.95 -2.37 -9.99
N ASP A 142 -2.64 -2.26 -10.19
CA ASP A 142 -2.08 -1.85 -11.49
C ASP A 142 -2.34 -2.91 -12.57
N SER A 143 -2.30 -4.20 -12.20
CA SER A 143 -2.69 -5.31 -13.08
C SER A 143 -4.16 -5.22 -13.50
N LEU A 144 -5.06 -4.91 -12.55
CA LEU A 144 -6.50 -4.75 -12.81
C LEU A 144 -6.80 -3.58 -13.76
N ALA A 145 -6.14 -2.44 -13.55
CA ALA A 145 -6.26 -1.31 -14.47
C ALA A 145 -5.76 -1.66 -15.88
N GLU A 146 -4.64 -2.38 -15.97
CA GLU A 146 -4.06 -2.82 -17.23
C GLU A 146 -4.93 -3.85 -17.96
N GLU A 147 -5.56 -4.78 -17.23
CA GLU A 147 -6.50 -5.76 -17.78
C GLU A 147 -7.66 -5.06 -18.51
N VAL A 148 -8.34 -4.12 -17.85
CA VAL A 148 -9.43 -3.34 -18.45
C VAL A 148 -8.94 -2.53 -19.65
N LEU A 149 -7.80 -1.87 -19.51
CA LEU A 149 -7.25 -1.06 -20.60
C LEU A 149 -6.83 -1.90 -21.81
N LYS A 150 -6.39 -3.16 -21.64
CA LYS A 150 -6.02 -4.05 -22.74
C LYS A 150 -7.23 -4.54 -23.56
N ILE A 151 -8.39 -4.70 -22.93
CA ILE A 151 -9.60 -5.20 -23.58
C ILE A 151 -10.24 -4.15 -24.50
N LEU A 152 -10.06 -2.87 -24.20
CA LEU A 152 -10.55 -1.79 -25.05
C LEU A 152 -10.04 -1.98 -26.50
N PRO A 153 -10.83 -1.64 -27.53
CA PRO A 153 -10.38 -1.66 -28.93
C PRO A 153 -9.37 -0.55 -29.23
#